data_AF-A0AA40G6P8-F1
#
_entry.id   AF-A0AA40G6P8-F1
#
_cell.length_a   1.000
_cell.length_b   1.000
_cell.length_c   1.000
_cell.angle_alpha   90.00
_cell.angle_beta   90.00
_cell.angle_gamma   90.00
#
_symmetry.space_group_name_H-M   'P 1'
#
loop_
_entity.id
_entity.type
_entity.pdbx_description
1 polymer ?
#
loop_
_entity_poly.entity_id
_entity_poly.type
_entity_poly.pdbx_seq_one_letter_code
_entity_poly.pdbx_strand_id
1 'polypeptide(L)'
;MDRLRDVKGAYDEGIKICNEKAANALRAAKTACDRRIQEADALRGAMRQVLKECLRTNDFVKCIASETREAVKQRKRISNELRETMKSAETSVAEQLQEVVKCHANAQAEALRKLQKILKDTKDRVK
;
A
#
# COMPACT_ATOMS: atom_id res chain seq x y z
N MET A 1 22.83 -18.76 28.67
CA MET A 1 22.50 -17.40 28.19
C MET A 1 22.37 -17.35 26.67
N ASP A 2 23.21 -18.04 25.90
CA ASP A 2 23.20 -17.93 24.43
C ASP A 2 21.92 -18.48 23.78
N ARG A 3 21.40 -19.64 24.24
CA ARG A 3 20.13 -20.19 23.73
C ARG A 3 18.93 -19.24 23.88
N LEU A 4 18.89 -18.42 24.93
CA LEU A 4 17.81 -17.44 25.11
C LEU A 4 18.00 -16.22 24.20
N ARG A 5 19.24 -15.82 23.95
CA ARG A 5 19.58 -14.78 22.96
C ARG A 5 19.19 -15.23 21.55
N ASP A 6 19.42 -16.49 21.20
CA ASP A 6 19.05 -17.04 19.89
C ASP A 6 17.54 -17.02 19.67
N VAL A 7 16.76 -17.40 20.69
CA VAL A 7 15.29 -17.34 20.60
C VAL A 7 14.80 -15.92 20.41
N LYS A 8 15.35 -14.96 21.17
CA LYS A 8 15.02 -13.55 21.01
C LYS A 8 15.37 -13.05 19.61
N GLY A 9 16.59 -13.33 19.12
CA GLY A 9 17.03 -12.90 17.81
C GLY A 9 16.16 -13.46 16.68
N ALA A 10 15.78 -14.73 16.75
CA ALA A 10 14.88 -15.35 15.78
C ALA A 10 13.47 -14.74 15.82
N TYR A 11 12.96 -14.43 17.02
CA TYR A 11 11.67 -13.75 17.17
C TYR A 11 11.70 -12.35 16.58
N ASP A 12 12.71 -11.55 16.94
CA ASP A 12 12.87 -10.17 16.46
C ASP A 12 12.97 -10.13 14.91
N GLU A 13 13.73 -11.05 14.31
CA GLU A 13 13.82 -11.16 12.85
C GLU A 13 12.50 -11.59 12.22
N GLY A 14 11.78 -12.55 12.82
CA GLY A 14 10.46 -12.97 12.35
C GLY A 14 9.47 -11.81 12.34
N ILE A 15 9.43 -11.02 13.43
CA ILE A 15 8.57 -9.83 13.54
C ILE A 15 8.94 -8.77 12.50
N LYS A 16 10.24 -8.54 12.29
CA LYS A 16 10.73 -7.62 11.26
C LYS A 16 10.24 -8.04 9.87
N ILE A 17 10.36 -9.31 9.51
CA ILE A 17 9.85 -9.84 8.22
C ILE A 17 8.34 -9.62 8.09
N CYS A 18 7.56 -9.88 9.15
CA CYS A 18 6.11 -9.63 9.13
C CYS A 18 5.80 -8.14 8.86
N ASN A 19 6.51 -7.23 9.52
CA ASN A 19 6.31 -5.79 9.38
C ASN A 19 6.76 -5.26 8.01
N GLU A 20 7.86 -5.77 7.47
CA GLU A 20 8.35 -5.39 6.15
C GLU A 20 7.36 -5.78 5.05
N LYS A 21 6.74 -6.96 5.14
CA LYS A 21 5.66 -7.37 4.23
C LYS A 21 4.48 -6.40 4.27
N ALA A 22 4.02 -6.04 5.48
CA ALA A 22 2.96 -5.05 5.67
C ALA A 22 3.30 -3.71 5.03
N ALA A 23 4.51 -3.21 5.30
CA ALA A 23 4.97 -1.92 4.81
C ALA A 23 5.11 -1.91 3.28
N ASN A 24 5.57 -3.00 2.67
CA ASN A 24 5.66 -3.15 1.22
C ASN A 24 4.27 -3.13 0.58
N ALA A 25 3.30 -3.84 1.16
CA ALA A 25 1.92 -3.84 0.67
C ALA A 25 1.27 -2.46 0.77
N LEU A 26 1.41 -1.76 1.90
CA LEU A 26 0.93 -0.38 2.05
C LEU A 26 1.55 0.56 1.01
N ARG A 27 2.85 0.42 0.75
CA ARG A 27 3.54 1.21 -0.27
C ARG A 27 2.97 0.95 -1.66
N ALA A 28 2.74 -0.31 -2.03
CA ALA A 28 2.14 -0.67 -3.31
C ALA A 28 0.72 -0.09 -3.47
N ALA A 29 -0.12 -0.22 -2.45
CA ALA A 29 -1.47 0.35 -2.43
C ALA A 29 -1.45 1.88 -2.59
N LYS A 30 -0.55 2.57 -1.87
CA LYS A 30 -0.35 4.02 -2.01
C LYS A 30 0.08 4.38 -3.44
N THR A 31 1.08 3.71 -4.00
CA THR A 31 1.58 3.98 -5.35
C THR A 31 0.49 3.86 -6.41
N ALA A 32 -0.43 2.89 -6.27
CA ALA A 32 -1.56 2.76 -7.17
C ALA A 32 -2.49 3.98 -7.13
N CYS A 33 -2.81 4.49 -5.94
CA CYS A 33 -3.60 5.71 -5.76
C CYS A 33 -2.86 6.96 -6.28
N ASP A 34 -1.57 7.10 -5.95
CA ASP A 34 -0.74 8.24 -6.36
C ASP A 34 -0.70 8.36 -7.89
N ARG A 35 -0.63 7.24 -8.63
CA ARG A 35 -0.67 7.24 -10.09
C ARG A 35 -1.96 7.86 -10.64
N ARG A 36 -3.10 7.57 -10.03
CA ARG A 36 -4.40 8.13 -10.46
C ARG A 36 -4.53 9.62 -10.13
N ILE A 37 -3.93 10.05 -9.02
CA ILE A 37 -3.84 11.47 -8.68
C ILE A 37 -2.95 12.21 -9.70
N GLN A 38 -1.83 11.62 -10.10
CA GLN A 38 -0.96 12.17 -11.13
C GLN A 38 -1.67 12.32 -12.50
N GLU A 39 -2.51 11.35 -12.88
CA GLU A 39 -3.35 11.46 -14.08
C GLU A 39 -4.32 12.65 -14.01
N ALA A 40 -4.92 12.90 -12.84
CA ALA A 40 -5.78 14.07 -12.62
C ALA A 40 -4.99 15.39 -12.71
N ASP A 41 -3.78 15.44 -12.15
CA ASP A 41 -2.90 16.59 -12.25
C ASP A 41 -2.44 16.87 -13.69
N ALA A 42 -2.13 15.82 -14.45
CA ALA A 42 -1.78 15.92 -15.85
C ALA A 42 -2.95 16.48 -16.68
N LEU A 43 -4.19 16.03 -16.43
CA LEU A 43 -5.38 16.58 -17.07
C LEU A 43 -5.53 18.09 -16.80
N ARG A 44 -5.29 18.53 -15.55
CA ARG A 44 -5.30 19.96 -15.20
C ARG A 44 -4.23 20.74 -15.96
N GLY A 45 -3.03 20.17 -16.12
CA GLY A 45 -1.95 20.76 -16.92
C GLY A 45 -2.32 20.90 -18.39
N ALA A 46 -2.83 19.81 -18.99
CA ALA A 46 -3.29 19.78 -20.38
C ALA A 46 -4.37 20.83 -20.64
N MET A 47 -5.31 20.99 -19.70
CA MET A 47 -6.38 21.99 -19.84
C MET A 47 -5.89 23.44 -19.90
N ARG A 48 -4.80 23.78 -19.20
CA ARG A 48 -4.19 25.10 -19.32
C ARG A 48 -3.60 25.32 -20.71
N GLN A 49 -3.02 24.28 -21.31
CA GLN A 49 -2.45 24.36 -22.65
C GLN A 49 -3.56 24.50 -23.70
N VAL A 50 -4.62 23.69 -23.60
CA VAL A 50 -5.78 23.76 -24.47
C VAL A 50 -6.45 25.14 -24.42
N LEU A 51 -6.54 25.77 -23.25
CA LEU A 51 -7.06 27.14 -23.14
C LEU A 51 -6.19 28.14 -23.93
N LYS A 52 -4.87 28.02 -23.87
CA LYS A 52 -3.95 28.86 -24.67
C LYS A 52 -4.09 28.61 -26.16
N GLU A 53 -4.33 27.37 -26.56
CA GLU A 53 -4.54 26.99 -27.97
C GLU A 53 -5.87 27.54 -28.49
N CYS A 54 -6.96 27.39 -27.75
CA CYS A 54 -8.26 27.95 -28.12
C CYS A 54 -8.22 29.48 -28.25
N LEU A 55 -7.47 30.19 -27.40
CA LEU A 55 -7.30 31.66 -27.48
C LEU A 55 -6.63 32.12 -28.78
N ARG A 56 -5.90 31.23 -29.47
CA ARG A 56 -5.25 31.53 -30.77
C ARG A 56 -6.17 31.26 -31.96
N THR A 57 -7.35 30.70 -31.72
CA THR A 57 -8.33 30.40 -32.78
C THR A 57 -9.33 31.55 -32.94
N ASN A 58 -9.84 31.72 -34.16
CA ASN A 58 -10.92 32.68 -34.44
C ASN A 58 -12.30 32.22 -33.90
N ASP A 59 -12.39 30.97 -33.41
CA ASP A 59 -13.62 30.31 -32.95
C ASP A 59 -13.52 29.87 -31.47
N PHE A 60 -12.94 30.73 -30.63
CA PHE A 60 -12.64 30.45 -29.21
C PHE A 60 -13.78 29.78 -28.44
N VAL A 61 -15.01 30.30 -28.57
CA VAL A 61 -16.19 29.82 -27.84
C VAL A 61 -16.50 28.37 -28.20
N LYS A 62 -16.46 28.02 -29.49
CA LYS A 62 -16.69 26.64 -29.95
C LYS A 62 -15.56 25.71 -29.50
N CYS A 63 -14.31 26.17 -29.61
CA CYS A 63 -13.13 25.42 -29.16
C CYS A 63 -13.23 25.06 -27.67
N ILE A 64 -13.39 26.06 -26.79
CA ILE A 64 -13.50 25.83 -25.34
C ILE A 64 -14.70 24.94 -24.99
N ALA A 65 -15.85 25.12 -25.65
CA ALA A 65 -17.02 24.30 -25.38
C ALA A 65 -16.78 22.82 -25.71
N SER A 66 -16.09 22.53 -26.82
CA SER A 66 -15.74 21.15 -27.20
C SER A 66 -14.75 20.54 -26.21
N GLU A 67 -13.65 21.24 -25.97
CA GLU A 67 -12.55 20.77 -25.12
C GLU A 67 -12.97 20.58 -23.66
N THR A 68 -13.81 21.48 -23.14
CA THR A 68 -14.35 21.37 -21.79
C THR A 68 -15.23 20.13 -21.63
N ARG A 69 -16.04 19.78 -22.64
CA ARG A 69 -16.86 18.55 -22.59
C ARG A 69 -15.97 17.32 -22.53
N GLU A 70 -14.90 17.29 -23.32
CA GLU A 70 -14.00 16.14 -23.33
C GLU A 70 -13.22 16.02 -22.01
N ALA A 71 -12.71 17.13 -21.49
CA ALA A 71 -12.07 17.17 -20.19
C ALA A 71 -13.00 16.74 -19.04
N VAL A 72 -14.29 17.07 -19.10
CA VAL A 72 -15.29 16.59 -18.13
C VAL A 72 -15.45 15.07 -18.21
N LYS A 73 -15.49 14.48 -19.41
CA LYS A 73 -15.53 13.01 -19.57
C LYS A 73 -14.28 12.35 -19.00
N GLN A 74 -13.10 12.88 -19.33
CA GLN A 74 -11.83 12.37 -18.83
C GLN A 74 -11.73 12.49 -17.31
N ARG A 75 -12.12 13.63 -16.73
CA ARG A 75 -12.19 13.83 -15.27
C ARG A 75 -13.11 12.81 -14.60
N LYS A 76 -14.30 12.57 -15.17
CA LYS A 76 -15.25 11.59 -14.63
C LYS A 76 -14.67 10.17 -14.68
N ARG A 77 -13.98 9.81 -15.77
CA ARG A 77 -13.28 8.53 -15.89
C ARG A 77 -12.18 8.38 -14.83
N ILE A 78 -11.29 9.37 -14.69
CA ILE A 78 -10.20 9.35 -13.70
C ILE A 78 -10.78 9.24 -12.27
N SER A 79 -11.84 10.00 -11.97
CA SER A 79 -12.50 9.97 -10.67
C SER A 79 -13.09 8.58 -10.35
N ASN A 80 -13.75 7.93 -11.32
CA ASN A 80 -14.26 6.58 -11.16
C ASN A 80 -13.11 5.56 -10.97
N GLU A 81 -12.07 5.63 -11.80
CA GLU A 81 -10.92 4.73 -11.70
C GLU A 81 -10.17 4.90 -10.37
N LEU A 82 -10.02 6.13 -9.88
CA LEU A 82 -9.45 6.43 -8.56
C LEU A 82 -10.30 5.80 -7.46
N ARG A 83 -11.63 5.94 -7.52
CA ARG A 83 -12.53 5.36 -6.52
C ARG A 83 -12.42 3.83 -6.47
N GLU A 84 -12.40 3.16 -7.62
CA GLU A 84 -12.24 1.70 -7.65
C GLU A 84 -10.83 1.27 -7.18
N THR A 85 -9.80 2.05 -7.53
CA THR A 85 -8.43 1.82 -7.02
C THR A 85 -8.37 1.95 -5.50
N MET A 86 -9.03 2.95 -4.92
CA MET A 86 -9.09 3.13 -3.46
C MET A 86 -9.80 1.96 -2.76
N LYS A 87 -10.93 1.48 -3.29
CA LYS A 87 -11.62 0.31 -2.73
C LYS A 87 -10.74 -0.94 -2.79
N SER A 88 -10.07 -1.17 -3.92
CA SER A 88 -9.15 -2.30 -4.06
C SER A 88 -7.96 -2.19 -3.10
N ALA A 89 -7.42 -0.99 -2.93
CA ALA A 89 -6.36 -0.71 -1.97
C ALA A 89 -6.83 -0.96 -0.53
N GLU A 90 -8.05 -0.54 -0.16
CA GLU A 90 -8.63 -0.79 1.16
C GLU A 90 -8.77 -2.29 1.45
N THR A 91 -9.37 -3.05 0.53
CA THR A 91 -9.49 -4.52 0.66
C THR A 91 -8.11 -5.16 0.79
N SER A 92 -7.16 -4.78 -0.08
CA SER A 92 -5.81 -5.34 -0.05
C SER A 92 -5.07 -5.04 1.25
N VAL A 93 -5.17 -3.81 1.77
CA VAL A 93 -4.59 -3.43 3.06
C VAL A 93 -5.22 -4.23 4.19
N ALA A 94 -6.53 -4.41 4.19
CA ALA A 94 -7.23 -5.21 5.21
C ALA A 94 -6.76 -6.68 5.22
N GLU A 95 -6.65 -7.30 4.05
CA GLU A 95 -6.10 -8.67 3.90
C GLU A 95 -4.67 -8.76 4.43
N GLN A 96 -3.82 -7.78 4.08
CA GLN A 96 -2.43 -7.77 4.51
C GLN A 96 -2.29 -7.56 6.01
N LEU A 97 -3.15 -6.75 6.64
CA LEU A 97 -3.20 -6.63 8.10
C LEU A 97 -3.59 -7.95 8.76
N GLN A 98 -4.54 -8.70 8.20
CA GLN A 98 -4.91 -10.03 8.71
C GLN A 98 -3.73 -11.02 8.59
N GLU A 99 -3.01 -11.02 7.47
CA GLU A 99 -1.84 -11.87 7.28
C GLU A 99 -0.69 -11.49 8.22
N VAL A 100 -0.51 -10.21 8.52
CA VAL A 100 0.46 -9.75 9.52
C VAL A 100 0.10 -10.26 10.90
N VAL A 101 -1.17 -10.18 11.31
CA VAL A 101 -1.62 -10.73 12.61
C VAL A 101 -1.30 -12.22 12.71
N LYS A 102 -1.57 -13.00 11.64
CA LYS A 102 -1.22 -14.43 11.59
C LYS A 102 0.29 -14.65 11.65
N CYS A 103 1.07 -13.85 10.93
CA CYS A 103 2.53 -13.91 10.90
C CYS A 103 3.13 -13.67 12.30
N HIS A 104 2.65 -12.63 12.99
CA HIS A 104 3.04 -12.32 14.37
C HIS A 104 2.68 -13.45 15.34
N ALA A 105 1.45 -13.99 15.25
CA ALA A 105 1.02 -15.11 16.08
C ALA A 105 1.90 -16.36 15.87
N ASN A 106 2.29 -16.65 14.63
CA ASN A 106 3.19 -17.76 14.31
C ASN A 106 4.59 -17.55 14.89
N ALA A 107 5.15 -16.34 14.77
CA ALA A 107 6.46 -16.01 15.35
C ALA A 107 6.44 -16.17 16.89
N GLN A 108 5.37 -15.72 17.54
CA GLN A 108 5.17 -15.91 18.99
C GLN A 108 5.06 -17.39 19.37
N ALA A 109 4.28 -18.17 18.63
CA ALA A 109 4.12 -19.60 18.88
C ALA A 109 5.45 -20.36 18.74
N GLU A 110 6.26 -20.02 17.74
CA GLU A 110 7.58 -20.62 17.55
C GLU A 110 8.55 -20.26 18.69
N ALA A 111 8.58 -18.98 19.08
CA ALA A 111 9.39 -18.54 20.22
C ALA A 111 8.98 -19.27 21.51
N LEU A 112 7.67 -19.39 21.78
CA LEU A 112 7.15 -20.11 22.94
C LEU A 112 7.57 -21.60 22.93
N ARG A 113 7.45 -22.28 21.79
CA ARG A 113 7.91 -23.68 21.65
C ARG A 113 9.41 -23.83 21.94
N LYS A 114 10.23 -22.90 21.44
CA LYS A 114 11.68 -22.90 21.69
C LYS A 114 11.99 -22.66 23.18
N LEU A 115 11.29 -21.73 23.83
CA LEU A 115 11.42 -21.48 25.27
C LEU A 115 11.01 -22.70 26.10
N GLN A 116 9.89 -23.34 25.77
CA GLN A 116 9.44 -24.57 26.44
C GLN A 116 10.49 -25.70 26.35
N LYS A 117 11.13 -25.84 25.19
CA LYS A 117 12.23 -26.80 25.01
C LYS A 117 13.43 -26.46 25.90
N ILE A 118 13.84 -25.20 25.95
CA ILE A 118 14.94 -24.76 26.85
C ILE A 118 14.60 -25.05 28.31
N LEU A 119 13.37 -24.77 28.74
CA LEU A 119 12.90 -25.04 30.09
C LEU A 119 12.97 -26.53 30.43
N LYS A 120 12.49 -27.39 29.53
CA LYS A 120 12.54 -28.85 29.68
C LYS A 120 13.97 -29.34 29.80
N ASP A 121 14.83 -28.97 28.86
CA ASP A 121 16.25 -29.37 28.86
C ASP A 121 16.99 -28.91 30.13
N THR A 122 16.63 -27.74 30.66
CA THR A 122 17.22 -27.20 31.89
C THR A 122 16.75 -28.01 33.10
N LYS A 123 15.45 -28.33 33.18
CA LYS A 123 14.88 -29.15 34.25
C LYS A 123 15.48 -30.56 34.28
N ASP A 124 15.69 -31.16 33.11
CA ASP A 124 16.26 -32.51 32.98
C ASP A 124 17.75 -32.56 33.36
N ARG A 125 18.47 -31.43 33.35
CA ARG A 125 19.88 -31.33 33.75
C ARG A 125 20.12 -31.00 35.23
N VAL A 126 19.08 -30.55 35.93
CA VAL A 126 19.15 -30.19 37.36
C VAL A 126 18.68 -31.36 38.25
N LYS A 127 18.08 -32.39 37.66
CA LYS A 127 17.83 -33.69 38.29
C LYS A 127 19.06 -34.58 38.21
#